data_AF-A0A8J3BZ28-F1
#
_entry.id   AF-A0A8J3BZ28-F1
#
_cell.length_a   1.000
_cell.length_b   1.000
_cell.length_c   1.000
_cell.angle_alpha   90.00
_cell.angle_beta   90.00
_cell.angle_gamma   90.00
#
_symmetry.space_group_name_H-M   'P 1'
#
loop_
_entity.id
_entity.type
_entity.pdbx_description
1 polymer ?
#
loop_
_entity_poly.entity_id
_entity_poly.type
_entity_poly.pdbx_seq_one_letter_code
_entity_poly.pdbx_strand_id
1 'polypeptide(L)'
;MTGMTGVSGVLSRISELQLQLGLTPPAATTNGGTAFAAALRDATSATGVATTAGPGASSGPTGADVVAAAKKYLGTPYVFGGTDPAKGLDCSALVQRAYADLGVDLPRNSWQQAKAGTAVHGLANARPGDILAFDSPVDHVAIYLGGNKMIAAPKPGDHVKIQSVYEKPTHIRRVVGAEAAPAGSAPTAVRPAGLQDSGKLAGVPYADMFIAAGRRHGVAPTLLAAVAKVESGYDRTAVSKAGAQGLMQLMPATARELGVRDSFDPAQAIEGAAKLLSRHLDEFGSVPLALAAYNAGAGAVHRHGGIRPYAETRAYVPKVQKAWTALGG
;
A
#
# COMPACT_ATOMS: atom_id res chain seq x y z
N MET A 1 -45.36 12.26 -31.92
CA MET A 1 -44.96 13.57 -31.36
C MET A 1 -44.56 13.35 -29.92
N THR A 2 -43.25 13.51 -29.68
CA THR A 2 -42.56 13.89 -28.43
C THR A 2 -42.85 13.10 -27.14
N GLY A 3 -41.93 12.18 -26.82
CA GLY A 3 -41.81 11.57 -25.51
C GLY A 3 -41.35 12.57 -24.44
N MET A 4 -42.08 12.61 -23.33
CA MET A 4 -41.71 13.34 -22.13
C MET A 4 -40.70 12.53 -21.31
N THR A 5 -39.42 12.85 -21.53
CA THR A 5 -38.30 12.89 -20.58
C THR A 5 -38.47 12.17 -19.23
N GLY A 6 -37.70 11.09 -19.05
CA GLY A 6 -37.64 10.22 -17.84
C GLY A 6 -37.16 10.84 -16.53
N VAL A 7 -37.23 12.17 -16.37
CA VAL A 7 -36.94 12.87 -15.10
C VAL A 7 -38.25 13.21 -14.35
N SER A 8 -39.32 13.57 -15.05
CA SER A 8 -40.62 13.87 -14.42
C SER A 8 -41.26 12.64 -13.79
N GLY A 9 -41.09 11.45 -14.36
CA GLY A 9 -41.58 10.19 -13.78
C GLY A 9 -40.82 9.76 -12.51
N VAL A 10 -39.55 10.16 -12.38
CA VAL A 10 -38.74 9.88 -11.19
C VAL A 10 -39.15 10.79 -10.03
N LEU A 11 -39.49 12.05 -10.31
CA LEU A 11 -39.97 12.99 -9.28
C LEU A 11 -41.35 12.59 -8.73
N SER A 12 -42.26 12.10 -9.59
CA SER A 12 -43.56 11.58 -9.13
C SER A 12 -43.44 10.37 -8.21
N ARG A 13 -42.49 9.46 -8.49
CA ARG A 13 -42.17 8.29 -7.63
C ARG A 13 -41.61 8.69 -6.27
N ILE A 14 -40.80 9.75 -6.21
CA ILE A 14 -40.24 10.26 -4.96
C ILE A 14 -41.35 10.86 -4.08
N SER A 15 -42.28 11.62 -4.66
CA SER A 15 -43.40 12.21 -3.91
C SER A 15 -44.40 11.17 -3.38
N GLU A 16 -44.66 10.08 -4.12
CA GLU A 16 -45.50 8.97 -3.64
C GLU A 16 -44.84 8.21 -2.46
N LEU A 17 -43.52 8.01 -2.50
CA LEU A 17 -42.76 7.35 -1.43
C LEU A 17 -42.69 8.19 -0.14
N GLN A 18 -42.68 9.52 -0.25
CA GLN A 18 -42.67 10.42 0.91
C GLN A 18 -44.01 10.42 1.67
N LEU A 19 -45.12 10.23 0.97
CA LEU A 19 -46.47 10.07 1.55
C LEU A 19 -46.67 8.72 2.25
N GLN A 20 -45.98 7.67 1.78
CA GLN A 20 -46.01 6.33 2.39
C GLN A 20 -45.12 6.22 3.64
N LEU A 21 -44.15 7.13 3.81
CA LEU A 21 -43.16 7.15 4.90
C LEU A 21 -43.42 8.22 5.98
N GLY A 22 -44.51 8.99 5.88
CA GLY A 22 -44.89 9.99 6.89
C GLY A 22 -43.92 11.18 7.00
N LEU A 23 -43.14 11.46 5.95
CA LEU A 23 -42.19 12.57 5.91
C LEU A 23 -42.84 13.78 5.23
N THR A 24 -43.24 14.78 6.00
CA THR A 24 -43.71 16.06 5.44
C THR A 24 -42.52 16.94 5.05
N PRO A 25 -42.52 17.57 3.85
CA PRO A 25 -41.55 18.60 3.52
C PRO A 25 -41.87 19.90 4.28
N PRO A 26 -40.88 20.66 4.75
CA PRO A 26 -41.13 21.97 5.36
C PRO A 26 -41.65 22.96 4.31
N ALA A 27 -42.64 23.76 4.70
CA ALA A 27 -43.18 24.85 3.90
C ALA A 27 -42.10 25.90 3.61
N ALA A 28 -42.00 26.30 2.35
CA ALA A 28 -41.22 27.46 1.94
C ALA A 28 -41.85 28.72 2.56
N THR A 29 -41.17 29.33 3.53
CA THR A 29 -41.45 30.70 3.98
C THR A 29 -40.21 31.55 3.74
N THR A 30 -40.31 32.45 2.78
CA THR A 30 -39.41 33.59 2.58
C THR A 30 -39.46 34.52 3.77
N ASN A 31 -38.33 34.69 4.47
CA ASN A 31 -37.82 35.88 5.19
C ASN A 31 -36.93 35.44 6.36
N GLY A 32 -35.63 35.77 6.36
CA GLY A 32 -34.82 35.51 7.56
C GLY A 32 -33.29 35.56 7.47
N GLY A 33 -32.69 36.32 6.53
CA GLY A 33 -31.23 36.47 6.48
C GLY A 33 -30.62 37.14 7.73
N THR A 34 -31.42 37.83 8.53
CA THR A 34 -30.97 38.55 9.74
C THR A 34 -31.29 37.82 11.06
N ALA A 35 -32.24 36.87 11.06
CA ALA A 35 -32.63 36.15 12.28
C ALA A 35 -31.69 34.99 12.64
N PHE A 36 -31.12 34.31 11.64
CA PHE A 36 -30.17 33.21 11.87
C PHE A 36 -28.83 33.69 12.44
N ALA A 37 -28.35 34.87 12.00
CA ALA A 37 -27.13 35.46 12.50
C ALA A 37 -27.26 35.98 13.95
N ALA A 38 -28.45 36.41 14.36
CA ALA A 38 -28.75 36.79 15.74
C ALA A 38 -28.86 35.56 16.65
N ALA A 39 -29.56 34.50 16.20
CA ALA A 39 -29.66 33.24 16.95
C ALA A 39 -28.30 32.54 17.16
N LEU A 40 -27.37 32.65 16.20
CA LEU A 40 -26.03 32.09 16.32
C LEU A 40 -25.13 32.87 17.29
N ARG A 41 -25.37 34.18 17.48
CA ARG A 41 -24.64 35.03 18.44
C ARG A 41 -25.15 34.87 19.87
N ASP A 42 -26.46 34.69 20.05
CA ASP A 42 -27.04 34.40 21.38
C ASP A 42 -26.72 32.97 21.84
N ALA A 43 -26.64 32.00 20.92
CA ALA A 43 -26.22 30.63 21.25
C ALA A 43 -24.73 30.49 21.61
N THR A 44 -23.88 31.46 21.22
CA THR A 44 -22.43 31.45 21.51
C THR A 44 -22.03 32.29 22.72
N SER A 45 -22.98 32.98 23.37
CA SER A 45 -22.70 33.87 24.52
C SER A 45 -23.26 33.35 25.85
N ALA A 46 -24.02 32.24 25.86
CA ALA A 46 -24.67 31.72 27.06
C ALA A 46 -24.26 30.28 27.39
N THR A 47 -22.97 30.05 27.65
CA THR A 47 -22.52 28.99 28.58
C THR A 47 -21.08 29.24 29.02
N GLY A 48 -20.93 30.15 29.98
CA GLY A 48 -19.76 30.13 30.85
C GLY A 48 -19.87 28.91 31.77
N VAL A 49 -19.00 27.92 31.55
CA VAL A 49 -18.68 26.90 32.55
C VAL A 49 -17.24 27.11 32.96
N ALA A 50 -17.06 27.29 34.26
CA ALA A 50 -15.78 27.46 34.92
C ALA A 50 -14.83 26.27 34.72
N THR A 51 -13.55 26.60 34.72
CA THR A 51 -12.34 25.80 34.88
C THR A 51 -12.51 24.38 35.46
N THR A 52 -12.14 23.37 34.67
CA THR A 52 -11.29 22.25 35.10
C THR A 52 -10.55 21.70 33.88
N ALA A 53 -9.22 21.65 33.93
CA ALA A 53 -8.42 20.92 32.96
C ALA A 53 -8.81 19.43 32.98
N GLY A 54 -9.20 18.88 31.82
CA GLY A 54 -9.51 17.46 31.62
C GLY A 54 -8.83 16.94 30.34
N PRO A 55 -8.36 15.68 30.32
CA PRO A 55 -7.52 15.16 29.24
C PRO A 55 -8.36 14.71 28.04
N GLY A 56 -7.74 14.74 26.85
CA GLY A 56 -8.19 13.90 25.72
C GLY A 56 -8.42 14.67 24.42
N ALA A 57 -7.34 15.12 23.79
CA ALA A 57 -7.32 15.06 22.33
C ALA A 57 -7.64 13.61 21.93
N SER A 58 -8.47 13.39 20.91
CA SER A 58 -8.70 12.06 20.34
C SER A 58 -7.39 11.56 19.72
N SER A 59 -6.49 11.07 20.56
CA SER A 59 -5.24 10.45 20.18
C SER A 59 -5.56 9.17 19.44
N GLY A 60 -5.00 8.99 18.25
CA GLY A 60 -5.11 7.74 17.49
C GLY A 60 -4.66 6.51 18.30
N PRO A 61 -4.75 5.31 17.71
CA PRO A 61 -4.42 4.06 18.41
C PRO A 61 -3.04 4.13 19.06
N THR A 62 -2.91 3.55 20.24
CA THR A 62 -1.67 3.49 21.01
C THR A 62 -0.91 2.19 20.75
N GLY A 63 0.35 2.13 21.16
CA GLY A 63 1.12 0.89 21.12
C GLY A 63 0.54 -0.24 21.99
N ALA A 64 -0.16 0.10 23.08
CA ALA A 64 -0.87 -0.88 23.90
C ALA A 64 -2.05 -1.50 23.14
N ASP A 65 -2.76 -0.71 22.33
CA ASP A 65 -3.84 -1.19 21.47
C ASP A 65 -3.32 -2.17 20.42
N VAL A 66 -2.15 -1.89 19.83
CA VAL A 66 -1.48 -2.81 18.88
C VAL A 66 -1.15 -4.14 19.55
N VAL A 67 -0.63 -4.12 20.78
CA VAL A 67 -0.35 -5.36 21.53
C VAL A 67 -1.63 -6.12 21.83
N ALA A 68 -2.71 -5.43 22.23
CA ALA A 68 -4.01 -6.06 22.47
C ALA A 68 -4.60 -6.68 21.20
N ALA A 69 -4.51 -5.99 20.06
CA ALA A 69 -4.92 -6.51 18.76
C ALA A 69 -4.11 -7.74 18.35
N ALA A 70 -2.78 -7.69 18.48
CA ALA A 70 -1.91 -8.81 18.15
C ALA A 70 -2.20 -10.06 18.98
N LYS A 71 -2.51 -9.90 20.27
CA LYS A 71 -2.83 -11.03 21.18
C LYS A 71 -4.07 -11.82 20.75
N LYS A 72 -4.98 -11.25 19.95
CA LYS A 72 -6.14 -11.98 19.40
C LYS A 72 -5.75 -13.13 18.50
N TYR A 73 -4.54 -13.09 17.93
CA TYR A 73 -4.02 -14.09 17.00
C TYR A 73 -3.15 -15.15 17.67
N LEU A 74 -3.03 -15.15 19.01
CA LEU A 74 -2.26 -16.18 19.71
C LEU A 74 -2.80 -17.58 19.42
N GLY A 75 -1.89 -18.51 19.12
CA GLY A 75 -2.24 -19.88 18.74
C GLY A 75 -2.53 -20.08 17.25
N THR A 76 -2.68 -19.01 16.46
CA THR A 76 -2.88 -19.16 15.01
C THR A 76 -1.67 -19.87 14.37
N PRO A 77 -1.87 -20.94 13.58
CA PRO A 77 -0.78 -21.66 12.93
C PRO A 77 0.05 -20.75 12.02
N TYR A 78 1.35 -20.99 11.97
CA TYR A 78 2.19 -20.35 10.97
C TYR A 78 1.96 -20.98 9.60
N VAL A 79 1.67 -20.17 8.59
CA VAL A 79 1.64 -20.59 7.18
C VAL A 79 2.42 -19.57 6.35
N PHE A 80 3.46 -20.01 5.65
CA PHE A 80 4.25 -19.13 4.79
C PHE A 80 3.36 -18.50 3.70
N GLY A 81 3.32 -17.17 3.61
CA GLY A 81 2.41 -16.45 2.72
C GLY A 81 0.96 -16.36 3.21
N GLY A 82 0.62 -16.98 4.34
CA GLY A 82 -0.73 -17.04 4.91
C GLY A 82 -1.23 -15.65 5.33
N THR A 83 -2.51 -15.36 5.02
CA THR A 83 -3.18 -14.08 5.30
C THR A 83 -4.52 -14.24 6.01
N ASP A 84 -4.94 -15.48 6.24
CA ASP A 84 -6.25 -15.83 6.78
C ASP A 84 -6.07 -16.31 8.23
N PRO A 85 -6.50 -15.53 9.25
CA PRO A 85 -6.35 -15.90 10.66
C PRO A 85 -6.94 -17.26 11.04
N ALA A 86 -7.93 -17.77 10.28
CA ALA A 86 -8.53 -19.07 10.52
C ALA A 86 -7.70 -20.24 9.96
N LYS A 87 -6.86 -19.98 8.95
CA LYS A 87 -6.04 -21.01 8.28
C LYS A 87 -4.57 -20.93 8.64
N GLY A 88 -4.10 -19.74 8.97
CA GLY A 88 -2.73 -19.45 9.38
C GLY A 88 -2.19 -18.15 8.83
N LEU A 89 -1.22 -17.59 9.54
CA LEU A 89 -0.59 -16.30 9.26
C LEU A 89 0.92 -16.49 9.15
N ASP A 90 1.58 -15.73 8.28
CA ASP A 90 3.04 -15.52 8.40
C ASP A 90 3.37 -14.30 9.26
N CYS A 91 4.67 -14.06 9.46
CA CYS A 91 5.19 -13.00 10.31
C CYS A 91 4.63 -11.61 9.94
N SER A 92 4.61 -11.29 8.66
CA SER A 92 4.19 -9.99 8.16
C SER A 92 2.68 -9.86 8.06
N ALA A 93 1.95 -10.96 7.83
CA ALA A 93 0.49 -10.96 7.92
C ALA A 93 0.00 -10.74 9.36
N LEU A 94 0.66 -11.31 10.37
CA LEU A 94 0.35 -11.06 11.78
C LEU A 94 0.50 -9.56 12.12
N VAL A 95 1.66 -8.98 11.78
CA VAL A 95 1.94 -7.56 12.04
C VAL A 95 0.92 -6.69 11.30
N GLN A 96 0.72 -6.94 10.01
CA GLN A 96 -0.24 -6.20 9.20
C GLN A 96 -1.65 -6.24 9.81
N ARG A 97 -2.10 -7.42 10.24
CA ARG A 97 -3.45 -7.59 10.76
C ARG A 97 -3.67 -6.91 12.11
N ALA A 98 -2.70 -7.01 13.02
CA ALA A 98 -2.78 -6.34 14.32
C ALA A 98 -2.93 -4.82 14.19
N TYR A 99 -2.27 -4.21 13.20
CA TYR A 99 -2.42 -2.79 12.89
C TYR A 99 -3.71 -2.47 12.11
N ALA A 100 -4.11 -3.33 11.18
CA ALA A 100 -5.35 -3.16 10.41
C ALA A 100 -6.61 -3.22 11.30
N ASP A 101 -6.60 -4.05 12.35
CA ASP A 101 -7.67 -4.11 13.36
C ASP A 101 -7.88 -2.78 14.10
N LEU A 102 -6.91 -1.86 14.01
CA LEU A 102 -6.94 -0.52 14.58
C LEU A 102 -7.10 0.57 13.51
N GLY A 103 -7.37 0.19 12.27
CA GLY A 103 -7.49 1.11 11.14
C GLY A 103 -6.15 1.66 10.62
N VAL A 104 -5.03 1.02 10.94
CA VAL A 104 -3.69 1.41 10.46
C VAL A 104 -3.23 0.48 9.35
N ASP A 105 -3.07 1.02 8.15
CA ASP A 105 -2.62 0.26 7.00
C ASP A 105 -1.10 0.03 7.04
N LEU A 106 -0.70 -1.23 6.96
CA LEU A 106 0.69 -1.63 6.79
C LEU A 106 0.90 -2.42 5.49
N PRO A 107 2.09 -2.30 4.87
CA PRO A 107 2.46 -3.15 3.74
C PRO A 107 2.42 -4.63 4.10
N ARG A 108 2.14 -5.51 3.13
CA ARG A 108 2.07 -6.96 3.35
C ARG A 108 3.42 -7.61 3.66
N ASN A 109 4.52 -7.01 3.22
CA ASN A 109 5.84 -7.60 3.25
C ASN A 109 6.65 -7.13 4.47
N SER A 110 7.34 -8.06 5.14
CA SER A 110 8.16 -7.82 6.35
C SER A 110 9.20 -6.71 6.16
N TRP A 111 9.91 -6.70 5.02
CA TRP A 111 10.90 -5.67 4.71
C TRP A 111 10.31 -4.27 4.48
N GLN A 112 9.06 -4.18 3.97
CA GLN A 112 8.36 -2.90 3.82
C GLN A 112 7.86 -2.40 5.17
N GLN A 113 7.39 -3.32 6.02
CA GLN A 113 7.01 -3.02 7.40
C GLN A 113 8.21 -2.52 8.21
N ALA A 114 9.40 -3.06 7.97
CA ALA A 114 10.66 -2.58 8.54
C ALA A 114 11.05 -1.15 8.12
N LYS A 115 10.34 -0.54 7.17
CA LYS A 115 10.49 0.87 6.75
C LYS A 115 9.31 1.75 7.16
N ALA A 116 8.24 1.19 7.71
CA ALA A 116 7.02 1.93 8.07
C ALA A 116 7.22 2.83 9.30
N GLY A 117 6.44 3.91 9.45
CA GLY A 117 6.50 4.76 10.64
C GLY A 117 7.87 5.43 10.87
N THR A 118 8.25 5.64 12.13
CA THR A 118 9.51 6.29 12.55
C THR A 118 10.53 5.26 13.02
N ALA A 119 11.81 5.46 12.71
CA ALA A 119 12.89 4.62 13.19
C ALA A 119 13.10 4.77 14.71
N VAL A 120 13.29 3.66 15.41
CA VAL A 120 13.63 3.64 16.83
C VAL A 120 15.02 3.05 17.00
N HIS A 121 15.92 3.81 17.63
CA HIS A 121 17.32 3.41 17.79
C HIS A 121 17.48 2.47 19.00
N GLY A 122 17.50 1.17 18.73
CA GLY A 122 17.82 0.15 19.73
C GLY A 122 16.65 -0.23 20.64
N LEU A 123 16.73 -1.43 21.21
CA LEU A 123 15.64 -2.04 22.00
C LEU A 123 15.35 -1.27 23.30
N ALA A 124 16.33 -0.54 23.85
CA ALA A 124 16.13 0.31 25.02
C ALA A 124 15.12 1.45 24.79
N ASN A 125 14.98 1.90 23.53
CA ASN A 125 14.03 2.93 23.13
C ASN A 125 12.72 2.37 22.56
N ALA A 126 12.65 1.04 22.39
CA ALA A 126 11.49 0.36 21.88
C ALA A 126 10.36 0.40 22.91
N ARG A 127 9.14 0.60 22.42
CA ARG A 127 7.91 0.64 23.20
C ARG A 127 6.97 -0.48 22.75
N PRO A 128 6.08 -0.96 23.63
CA PRO A 128 5.04 -1.91 23.24
C PRO A 128 4.31 -1.41 21.98
N GLY A 129 4.11 -2.30 21.02
CA GLY A 129 3.53 -1.98 19.72
C GLY A 129 4.56 -1.74 18.60
N ASP A 130 5.80 -1.35 18.91
CA ASP A 130 6.83 -1.16 17.88
C ASP A 130 7.09 -2.47 17.10
N ILE A 131 7.31 -2.35 15.78
CA ILE A 131 7.67 -3.48 14.92
C ILE A 131 9.16 -3.75 15.10
N LEU A 132 9.50 -4.98 15.45
CA LEU A 132 10.86 -5.50 15.41
C LEU A 132 11.07 -6.21 14.09
N ALA A 133 12.12 -5.84 13.36
CA ALA A 133 12.54 -6.52 12.14
C ALA A 133 13.91 -7.16 12.36
N PHE A 134 14.06 -8.38 11.89
CA PHE A 134 15.25 -9.20 12.06
C PHE A 134 15.88 -9.52 10.71
N ASP A 135 17.17 -9.84 10.73
CA ASP A 135 18.00 -10.12 9.57
C ASP A 135 18.16 -8.98 8.56
N SER A 136 19.11 -9.17 7.64
CA SER A 136 19.40 -8.27 6.53
C SER A 136 19.71 -9.11 5.27
N PRO A 137 18.77 -9.20 4.31
CA PRO A 137 17.45 -8.58 4.29
C PRO A 137 16.51 -9.08 5.38
N VAL A 138 15.55 -8.21 5.72
CA VAL A 138 14.49 -8.56 6.67
C VAL A 138 13.66 -9.73 6.14
N ASP A 139 13.67 -10.84 6.85
CA ASP A 139 12.86 -12.02 6.59
C ASP A 139 11.77 -12.20 7.66
N HIS A 140 12.04 -11.75 8.89
CA HIS A 140 11.17 -11.90 10.04
C HIS A 140 10.82 -10.55 10.68
N VAL A 141 9.55 -10.43 11.08
CA VAL A 141 9.02 -9.27 11.80
C VAL A 141 8.12 -9.73 12.95
N ALA A 142 8.12 -8.96 14.01
CA ALA A 142 7.35 -9.20 15.22
C ALA A 142 6.86 -7.88 15.84
N ILE A 143 5.92 -7.97 16.79
CA ILE A 143 5.46 -6.81 17.57
C ILE A 143 6.08 -6.87 18.96
N TYR A 144 6.74 -5.79 19.38
CA TYR A 144 7.34 -5.70 20.71
C TYR A 144 6.28 -5.54 21.80
N LEU A 145 6.44 -6.24 22.93
CA LEU A 145 5.54 -6.18 24.08
C LEU A 145 6.13 -5.39 25.26
N GLY A 146 7.39 -4.99 25.19
CA GLY A 146 8.15 -4.54 26.36
C GLY A 146 8.80 -5.71 27.10
N GLY A 147 9.69 -5.39 28.04
CA GLY A 147 10.31 -6.39 28.92
C GLY A 147 11.05 -7.52 28.18
N ASN A 148 11.71 -7.20 27.06
CA ASN A 148 12.38 -8.16 26.18
C ASN A 148 11.47 -9.27 25.63
N LYS A 149 10.16 -9.00 25.49
CA LYS A 149 9.19 -9.93 24.90
C LYS A 149 8.62 -9.40 23.60
N MET A 150 8.25 -10.31 22.71
CA MET A 150 7.57 -10.01 21.44
C MET A 150 6.51 -11.07 21.13
N ILE A 151 5.53 -10.69 20.32
CA ILE A 151 4.57 -11.61 19.70
C ILE A 151 4.94 -11.74 18.23
N ALA A 152 5.09 -12.99 17.77
CA ALA A 152 5.55 -13.29 16.44
C ALA A 152 4.88 -14.55 15.90
N ALA A 153 4.76 -14.65 14.57
CA ALA A 153 4.52 -15.90 13.85
C ALA A 153 5.90 -16.35 13.32
N PRO A 154 6.62 -17.26 14.00
CA PRO A 154 8.06 -17.40 13.81
C PRO A 154 8.45 -18.21 12.57
N LYS A 155 7.86 -19.40 12.36
CA LYS A 155 8.30 -20.32 11.31
C LYS A 155 7.29 -21.44 11.02
N PRO A 156 7.40 -22.14 9.87
CA PRO A 156 6.61 -23.33 9.57
C PRO A 156 6.66 -24.38 10.69
N GLY A 157 5.51 -24.98 10.99
CA GLY A 157 5.36 -25.96 12.07
C GLY A 157 5.20 -25.35 13.47
N ASP A 158 5.17 -24.02 13.57
CA ASP A 158 4.95 -23.28 14.82
C ASP A 158 3.62 -22.49 14.74
N HIS A 159 3.34 -21.68 15.77
CA HIS A 159 2.16 -20.83 15.84
C HIS A 159 2.51 -19.44 16.38
N VAL A 160 1.58 -18.49 16.22
CA VAL A 160 1.69 -17.16 16.81
C VAL A 160 1.80 -17.28 18.32
N LYS A 161 2.91 -16.80 18.89
CA LYS A 161 3.19 -16.93 20.32
C LYS A 161 3.94 -15.73 20.87
N ILE A 162 3.87 -15.56 22.19
CA ILE A 162 4.74 -14.66 22.93
C ILE A 162 6.05 -15.38 23.21
N GLN A 163 7.15 -14.74 22.88
CA GLN A 163 8.49 -15.25 23.15
C GLN A 163 9.45 -14.11 23.54
N SER A 164 10.62 -14.47 24.04
CA SER A 164 11.68 -13.49 24.26
C SER A 164 12.19 -12.96 22.92
N VAL A 165 12.64 -11.71 22.90
CA VAL A 165 13.46 -11.18 21.80
C VAL A 165 14.79 -11.93 21.87
N TYR A 166 14.98 -12.89 20.95
CA TYR A 166 16.07 -13.88 21.02
C TYR A 166 17.36 -13.40 20.34
N GLU A 167 17.25 -12.39 19.48
CA GLU A 167 18.40 -11.76 18.81
C GLU A 167 18.16 -10.26 18.67
N LYS A 168 19.21 -9.52 18.28
CA LYS A 168 19.14 -8.08 18.14
C LYS A 168 18.37 -7.71 16.85
N PRO A 169 17.26 -6.96 16.92
CA PRO A 169 16.57 -6.49 15.72
C PRO A 169 17.49 -5.62 14.86
N THR A 170 17.46 -5.82 13.54
CA THR A 170 18.17 -4.98 12.57
C THR A 170 17.48 -3.63 12.40
N HIS A 171 16.15 -3.60 12.47
CA HIS A 171 15.35 -2.38 12.50
C HIS A 171 14.25 -2.44 13.55
N ILE A 172 13.91 -1.27 14.11
CA ILE A 172 12.75 -1.11 15.00
C ILE A 172 11.94 0.08 14.48
N ARG A 173 10.63 -0.12 14.30
CA ARG A 173 9.74 0.88 13.71
C ARG A 173 8.55 1.19 14.62
N ARG A 174 8.36 2.48 14.91
CA ARG A 174 7.19 2.99 15.62
C ARG A 174 6.17 3.54 14.63
N VAL A 175 5.02 2.89 14.53
CA VAL A 175 3.98 3.26 13.56
C VAL A 175 2.86 4.05 14.22
N VAL A 176 2.53 3.75 15.48
CA VAL A 176 1.48 4.43 16.24
C VAL A 176 2.04 5.12 17.49
N GLY A 177 1.36 6.17 17.96
CA GLY A 177 1.80 6.93 19.15
C GLY A 177 3.15 7.62 18.98
N ALA A 178 3.63 7.79 17.75
CA ALA A 178 4.71 8.73 17.45
C ALA A 178 4.12 10.14 17.45
N GLU A 179 4.67 11.02 18.28
CA GLU A 179 4.44 12.46 18.16
C GLU A 179 4.81 12.85 16.73
N ALA A 180 3.90 13.52 16.02
CA ALA A 180 4.00 13.74 14.59
C ALA A 180 5.33 14.44 14.25
N ALA A 181 6.28 13.68 13.70
CA ALA A 181 7.37 14.29 12.96
C ALA A 181 6.75 14.99 11.74
N PRO A 182 7.17 16.22 11.40
CA PRO A 182 6.65 16.91 10.23
C PRO A 182 6.88 16.03 9.00
N ALA A 183 5.87 15.99 8.12
CA ALA A 183 5.95 15.32 6.82
C ALA A 183 7.09 15.92 5.99
N GLY A 184 8.31 15.47 6.24
CA GLY A 184 9.53 15.87 5.58
C GLY A 184 9.79 14.95 4.40
N SER A 185 9.49 15.46 3.21
CA SER A 185 10.16 15.19 1.94
C SER A 185 10.55 13.73 1.64
N ALA A 186 9.73 13.06 0.83
CA ALA A 186 10.18 11.87 0.11
C ALA A 186 11.49 12.18 -0.65
N PRO A 187 12.50 11.29 -0.62
CA PRO A 187 13.74 11.52 -1.33
C PRO A 187 13.47 11.49 -2.85
N THR A 188 13.42 12.68 -3.45
CA THR A 188 13.49 12.90 -4.89
C THR A 188 14.93 12.76 -5.31
N ALA A 189 15.42 11.54 -5.57
CA ALA A 189 16.71 11.32 -6.23
C ALA A 189 16.93 9.83 -6.52
N VAL A 190 16.20 9.22 -7.48
CA VAL A 190 16.67 8.24 -8.51
C VAL A 190 15.51 7.98 -9.51
N ARG A 191 14.74 9.01 -9.88
CA ARG A 191 13.77 8.88 -10.98
C ARG A 191 14.49 9.34 -12.22
N PRO A 192 14.72 8.47 -13.24
CA PRO A 192 15.46 8.88 -14.43
C PRO A 192 14.79 10.12 -15.00
N ALA A 193 15.60 11.16 -15.23
CA ALA A 193 15.18 12.40 -15.86
C ALA A 193 14.74 12.09 -17.29
N GLY A 194 13.47 11.71 -17.44
CA GLY A 194 12.89 11.25 -18.70
C GLY A 194 11.36 11.31 -18.70
N LEU A 195 10.76 12.11 -17.81
CA LEU A 195 9.31 12.25 -17.62
C LEU A 195 8.58 12.87 -18.83
N GLN A 196 9.24 13.09 -19.97
CA GLN A 196 8.68 13.85 -21.09
C GLN A 196 8.80 13.18 -22.47
N ASP A 197 9.54 12.07 -22.64
CA ASP A 197 9.83 11.52 -23.98
C ASP A 197 8.69 10.64 -24.54
N SER A 198 7.48 11.22 -24.55
CA SER A 198 6.22 10.63 -25.04
C SER A 198 6.26 10.36 -26.55
N GLY A 199 7.09 11.10 -27.29
CA GLY A 199 7.18 11.06 -28.75
C GLY A 199 7.82 9.79 -29.32
N LYS A 200 8.59 9.03 -28.50
CA LYS A 200 9.33 7.84 -28.95
C LYS A 200 8.56 6.52 -28.83
N LEU A 201 7.35 6.54 -28.29
CA LEU A 201 6.46 5.37 -28.25
C LEU A 201 5.55 5.26 -29.48
N ALA A 202 5.76 6.09 -30.51
CA ALA A 202 5.02 5.97 -31.76
C ALA A 202 5.16 4.56 -32.36
N GLY A 203 4.03 3.88 -32.60
CA GLY A 203 3.99 2.52 -33.11
C GLY A 203 4.19 1.41 -32.07
N VAL A 204 4.39 1.75 -30.79
CA VAL A 204 4.41 0.78 -29.69
C VAL A 204 2.97 0.45 -29.26
N PRO A 205 2.58 -0.84 -29.19
CA PRO A 205 1.27 -1.22 -28.64
C PRO A 205 1.05 -0.66 -27.24
N TYR A 206 -0.16 -0.18 -26.95
CA TYR A 206 -0.53 0.38 -25.63
C TYR A 206 0.26 1.63 -25.20
N ALA A 207 0.89 2.36 -26.14
CA ALA A 207 1.69 3.56 -25.86
C ALA A 207 1.01 4.55 -24.89
N ASP A 208 -0.26 4.90 -25.13
CA ASP A 208 -1.01 5.84 -24.28
C ASP A 208 -1.14 5.35 -22.83
N MET A 209 -1.29 4.03 -22.63
CA MET A 209 -1.37 3.44 -21.30
C MET A 209 -0.01 3.49 -20.59
N PHE A 210 1.10 3.21 -21.29
CA PHE A 210 2.45 3.36 -20.74
C PHE A 210 2.75 4.81 -20.37
N ILE A 211 2.33 5.78 -21.20
CA ILE A 211 2.49 7.21 -20.93
C ILE A 211 1.67 7.60 -19.68
N ALA A 212 0.41 7.20 -19.61
CA ALA A 212 -0.46 7.52 -18.50
C ALA A 212 0.04 6.93 -17.17
N ALA A 213 0.33 5.62 -17.14
CA ALA A 213 0.83 4.95 -15.94
C ALA A 213 2.23 5.45 -15.55
N GLY A 214 3.12 5.63 -16.53
CA GLY A 214 4.44 6.20 -16.33
C GLY A 214 4.38 7.57 -15.67
N ARG A 215 3.50 8.47 -16.12
CA ARG A 215 3.29 9.79 -15.48
C ARG A 215 2.76 9.68 -14.05
N ARG A 216 1.79 8.80 -13.79
CA ARG A 216 1.18 8.64 -12.45
C ARG A 216 2.19 8.13 -11.41
N HIS A 217 3.01 7.16 -11.79
CA HIS A 217 3.99 6.53 -10.89
C HIS A 217 5.39 7.12 -11.04
N GLY A 218 5.55 8.11 -11.93
CA GLY A 218 6.83 8.69 -12.39
C GLY A 218 7.91 7.65 -12.65
N VAL A 219 7.54 6.70 -13.50
CA VAL A 219 8.42 5.76 -14.18
C VAL A 219 8.48 6.17 -15.64
N ALA A 220 9.66 6.10 -16.27
CA ALA A 220 9.77 6.43 -17.69
C ALA A 220 8.83 5.55 -18.53
N PRO A 221 7.94 6.11 -19.37
CA PRO A 221 7.03 5.32 -20.22
C PRO A 221 7.78 4.33 -21.12
N THR A 222 8.95 4.74 -21.62
CA THR A 222 9.83 3.90 -22.44
C THR A 222 10.41 2.72 -21.68
N LEU A 223 10.65 2.86 -20.37
CA LEU A 223 11.09 1.76 -19.52
C LEU A 223 9.97 0.73 -19.29
N LEU A 224 8.73 1.20 -19.07
CA LEU A 224 7.57 0.31 -18.95
C LEU A 224 7.31 -0.47 -20.24
N ALA A 225 7.37 0.21 -21.38
CA ALA A 225 7.25 -0.43 -22.68
C ALA A 225 8.38 -1.45 -22.92
N ALA A 226 9.62 -1.14 -22.54
CA ALA A 226 10.75 -2.06 -22.64
C ALA A 226 10.56 -3.31 -21.78
N VAL A 227 10.06 -3.17 -20.54
CA VAL A 227 9.71 -4.30 -19.68
C VAL A 227 8.63 -5.15 -20.35
N ALA A 228 7.52 -4.54 -20.79
CA ALA A 228 6.44 -5.26 -21.48
C ALA A 228 6.92 -6.03 -22.73
N LYS A 229 7.85 -5.43 -23.49
CA LYS A 229 8.46 -6.07 -24.66
C LYS A 229 9.23 -7.34 -24.29
N VAL A 230 9.99 -7.31 -23.19
CA VAL A 230 10.79 -8.46 -22.76
C VAL A 230 9.94 -9.51 -22.06
N GLU A 231 8.94 -9.10 -21.28
CA GLU A 231 8.05 -10.01 -20.55
C GLU A 231 7.18 -10.85 -21.48
N SER A 232 6.52 -10.23 -22.46
CA SER A 232 5.50 -10.90 -23.27
C SER A 232 5.59 -10.58 -24.77
N GLY A 233 6.47 -9.66 -25.19
CA GLY A 233 6.46 -9.17 -26.56
C GLY A 233 5.22 -8.33 -26.89
N TYR A 234 4.57 -7.77 -25.88
CA TYR A 234 3.28 -7.07 -25.93
C TYR A 234 2.03 -7.97 -26.00
N ASP A 235 2.16 -9.26 -25.73
CA ASP A 235 1.03 -10.18 -25.69
C ASP A 235 0.24 -10.07 -24.37
N ARG A 236 -0.98 -9.52 -24.46
CA ARG A 236 -1.88 -9.37 -23.30
C ARG A 236 -2.44 -10.69 -22.79
N THR A 237 -2.34 -11.77 -23.55
CA THR A 237 -2.87 -13.10 -23.22
C THR A 237 -1.81 -14.09 -22.74
N ALA A 238 -0.55 -13.67 -22.70
CA ALA A 238 0.58 -14.53 -22.36
C ALA A 238 0.45 -15.16 -20.96
N VAL A 239 0.80 -16.45 -20.85
CA VAL A 239 0.93 -17.15 -19.57
C VAL A 239 2.24 -17.94 -19.55
N SER A 240 3.13 -17.65 -18.60
CA SER A 240 4.37 -18.41 -18.47
C SER A 240 4.14 -19.78 -17.83
N LYS A 241 5.13 -20.67 -17.95
CA LYS A 241 5.13 -21.97 -17.26
C LYS A 241 5.03 -21.84 -15.73
N ALA A 242 5.56 -20.73 -15.18
CA ALA A 242 5.49 -20.43 -13.76
C ALA A 242 4.15 -19.78 -13.34
N GLY A 243 3.28 -19.43 -14.30
CA GLY A 243 1.98 -18.83 -14.06
C GLY A 243 1.96 -17.30 -14.04
N ALA A 244 3.02 -16.64 -14.53
CA ALA A 244 3.01 -15.20 -14.75
C ALA A 244 2.03 -14.84 -15.88
N GLN A 245 1.26 -13.77 -15.74
CA GLN A 245 0.10 -13.50 -16.60
C GLN A 245 0.15 -12.14 -17.29
N GLY A 246 -0.31 -12.15 -18.54
CA GLY A 246 -0.59 -11.00 -19.37
C GLY A 246 0.64 -10.20 -19.80
N LEU A 247 0.35 -8.99 -20.26
CA LEU A 247 1.30 -8.08 -20.90
C LEU A 247 2.57 -7.85 -20.07
N MET A 248 2.40 -7.72 -18.75
CA MET A 248 3.47 -7.36 -17.82
C MET A 248 3.98 -8.56 -17.00
N GLN A 249 3.51 -9.78 -17.32
CA GLN A 249 3.87 -11.04 -16.67
C GLN A 249 3.87 -10.93 -15.13
N LEU A 250 2.80 -10.35 -14.58
CA LEU A 250 2.65 -10.30 -13.13
C LEU A 250 2.29 -11.69 -12.61
N MET A 251 2.98 -12.15 -11.57
CA MET A 251 2.58 -13.33 -10.82
C MET A 251 1.22 -13.07 -10.14
N PRO A 252 0.30 -14.05 -10.05
CA PRO A 252 -1.04 -13.82 -9.51
C PRO A 252 -1.06 -13.26 -8.08
N ALA A 253 -0.11 -13.65 -7.22
CA ALA A 253 0.03 -13.09 -5.89
C ALA A 253 0.42 -11.60 -5.94
N THR A 254 1.42 -11.27 -6.75
CA THR A 254 1.90 -9.89 -6.95
C THR A 254 0.82 -9.01 -7.57
N ALA A 255 0.05 -9.51 -8.54
CA ALA A 255 -1.07 -8.80 -9.15
C ALA A 255 -2.11 -8.39 -8.08
N ARG A 256 -2.52 -9.32 -7.21
CA ARG A 256 -3.44 -9.03 -6.10
C ARG A 256 -2.90 -7.96 -5.16
N GLU A 257 -1.62 -8.04 -4.78
CA GLU A 257 -0.97 -7.04 -3.92
C GLU A 257 -0.91 -5.64 -4.54
N LEU A 258 -0.89 -5.56 -5.88
CA LEU A 258 -0.85 -4.30 -6.61
C LEU A 258 -2.26 -3.73 -6.85
N GLY A 259 -3.32 -4.50 -6.58
CA GLY A 259 -4.70 -4.14 -6.86
C GLY A 259 -5.16 -4.49 -8.29
N VAL A 260 -4.39 -5.31 -9.00
CA VAL A 260 -4.74 -5.82 -10.34
C VAL A 260 -5.69 -7.00 -10.16
N ARG A 261 -6.95 -6.81 -10.58
CA ARG A 261 -7.99 -7.85 -10.50
C ARG A 261 -7.91 -8.80 -11.69
N ASP A 262 -7.55 -8.26 -12.85
CA ASP A 262 -7.34 -9.02 -14.08
C ASP A 262 -6.01 -8.62 -14.73
N SER A 263 -5.04 -9.55 -14.75
CA SER A 263 -3.73 -9.34 -15.37
C SER A 263 -3.77 -9.42 -16.90
N PHE A 264 -4.85 -9.92 -17.49
CA PHE A 264 -5.05 -9.96 -18.95
C PHE A 264 -5.63 -8.65 -19.50
N ASP A 265 -6.17 -7.79 -18.62
CA ASP A 265 -6.52 -6.41 -18.95
C ASP A 265 -5.25 -5.54 -19.03
N PRO A 266 -4.90 -4.99 -20.22
CA PRO A 266 -3.67 -4.23 -20.38
C PRO A 266 -3.57 -3.01 -19.47
N ALA A 267 -4.69 -2.31 -19.22
CA ALA A 267 -4.69 -1.12 -18.39
C ALA A 267 -4.33 -1.45 -16.93
N GLN A 268 -4.98 -2.47 -16.36
CA GLN A 268 -4.67 -2.92 -15.00
C GLN A 268 -3.25 -3.50 -14.90
N ALA A 269 -2.82 -4.32 -15.86
CA ALA A 269 -1.48 -4.91 -15.85
C ALA A 269 -0.38 -3.83 -15.88
N ILE A 270 -0.51 -2.85 -16.77
CA ILE A 270 0.45 -1.73 -16.90
C ILE A 270 0.46 -0.86 -15.64
N GLU A 271 -0.71 -0.55 -15.07
CA GLU A 271 -0.82 0.25 -13.84
C GLU A 271 -0.15 -0.47 -12.66
N GLY A 272 -0.40 -1.76 -12.51
CA GLY A 272 0.24 -2.59 -11.48
C GLY A 272 1.75 -2.66 -11.65
N ALA A 273 2.22 -2.92 -12.86
CA ALA A 273 3.65 -2.99 -13.16
C ALA A 273 4.36 -1.64 -12.96
N ALA A 274 3.73 -0.53 -13.32
CA ALA A 274 4.27 0.81 -13.06
C ALA A 274 4.43 1.09 -11.57
N LYS A 275 3.43 0.72 -10.76
CA LYS A 275 3.48 0.80 -9.30
C LYS A 275 4.59 -0.08 -8.71
N LEU A 276 4.74 -1.31 -9.22
CA LEU A 276 5.80 -2.23 -8.77
C LEU A 276 7.19 -1.70 -9.10
N LEU A 277 7.39 -1.25 -10.33
CA LEU A 277 8.67 -0.75 -10.80
C LEU A 277 9.05 0.56 -10.11
N SER A 278 8.09 1.46 -9.86
CA SER A 278 8.32 2.66 -9.03
C SER A 278 8.84 2.28 -7.64
N ARG A 279 8.20 1.33 -6.97
CA ARG A 279 8.65 0.86 -5.65
C ARG A 279 10.07 0.33 -5.70
N HIS A 280 10.43 -0.43 -6.73
CA HIS A 280 11.79 -0.96 -6.86
C HIS A 280 12.82 0.13 -7.19
N LEU A 281 12.46 1.14 -7.98
CA LEU A 281 13.33 2.29 -8.23
C LEU A 281 13.60 3.08 -6.95
N ASP A 282 12.57 3.35 -6.16
CA ASP A 282 12.70 4.00 -4.85
C ASP A 282 13.50 3.15 -3.86
N GLU A 283 13.34 1.82 -3.93
CA GLU A 283 13.96 0.87 -3.01
C GLU A 283 15.45 0.65 -3.28
N PHE A 284 15.85 0.53 -4.54
CA PHE A 284 17.22 0.16 -4.92
C PHE A 284 18.04 1.32 -5.45
N GLY A 285 17.42 2.46 -5.78
CA GLY A 285 18.11 3.62 -6.33
C GLY A 285 18.88 3.33 -7.62
N SER A 286 18.52 2.28 -8.35
CA SER A 286 19.26 1.81 -9.52
C SER A 286 18.33 1.07 -10.45
N VAL A 287 18.25 1.52 -11.71
CA VAL A 287 17.43 0.85 -12.74
C VAL A 287 17.83 -0.62 -12.92
N PRO A 288 19.12 -1.00 -13.06
CA PRO A 288 19.53 -2.40 -13.12
C PRO A 288 19.03 -3.26 -11.95
N LEU A 289 19.11 -2.74 -10.72
CA LEU A 289 18.66 -3.47 -9.54
C LEU A 289 17.14 -3.54 -9.45
N ALA A 290 16.44 -2.48 -9.87
CA ALA A 290 14.99 -2.48 -9.94
C ALA A 290 14.45 -3.48 -10.98
N LEU A 291 15.12 -3.61 -12.12
CA LEU A 291 14.80 -4.62 -13.14
C LEU A 291 15.12 -6.03 -12.66
N ALA A 292 16.25 -6.23 -11.96
CA ALA A 292 16.56 -7.50 -11.33
C ALA A 292 15.51 -7.89 -10.28
N ALA A 293 15.01 -6.93 -9.51
CA ALA A 293 13.96 -7.12 -8.52
C ALA A 293 12.60 -7.42 -9.17
N TYR A 294 12.29 -6.79 -10.30
CA TYR A 294 11.08 -7.08 -11.06
C TYR A 294 11.06 -8.54 -11.54
N ASN A 295 12.18 -9.05 -12.05
CA ASN A 295 12.30 -10.41 -12.55
C ASN A 295 12.44 -11.49 -11.45
N ALA A 296 13.31 -11.25 -10.46
CA ALA A 296 13.70 -12.25 -9.46
C ALA A 296 13.09 -12.04 -8.07
N GLY A 297 12.36 -10.93 -7.88
CA GLY A 297 11.83 -10.46 -6.60
C GLY A 297 12.85 -9.61 -5.81
N ALA A 298 12.39 -8.54 -5.17
CA ALA A 298 13.24 -7.65 -4.35
C ALA A 298 14.02 -8.39 -3.24
N GLY A 299 13.38 -9.36 -2.58
CA GLY A 299 14.03 -10.17 -1.56
C GLY A 299 15.25 -10.95 -2.08
N ALA A 300 15.26 -11.34 -3.36
CA ALA A 300 16.42 -11.96 -3.99
C ALA A 300 17.58 -10.98 -4.12
N VAL A 301 17.30 -9.78 -4.63
CA VAL A 301 18.32 -8.74 -4.87
C VAL A 301 18.98 -8.35 -3.55
N HIS A 302 18.20 -8.19 -2.48
CA HIS A 302 18.77 -7.91 -1.16
C HIS A 302 19.63 -9.04 -0.60
N ARG A 303 19.19 -10.30 -0.68
CA ARG A 303 19.97 -11.45 -0.18
C ARG A 303 21.35 -11.58 -0.81
N HIS A 304 21.49 -11.10 -2.05
CA HIS A 304 22.74 -11.15 -2.78
C HIS A 304 23.49 -9.81 -2.80
N GLY A 305 22.95 -8.75 -2.17
CA GLY A 305 23.52 -7.41 -2.24
C GLY A 305 23.63 -6.87 -3.67
N GLY A 306 22.80 -7.35 -4.61
CA GLY A 306 22.94 -7.04 -6.02
C GLY A 306 22.24 -8.01 -6.96
N ILE A 307 22.59 -7.95 -8.25
CA ILE A 307 22.02 -8.84 -9.28
C ILE A 307 22.48 -10.26 -8.99
N ARG A 308 21.51 -11.13 -8.74
CA ARG A 308 21.75 -12.54 -8.43
C ARG A 308 22.48 -13.27 -9.57
N PRO A 309 23.38 -14.22 -9.28
CA PRO A 309 24.04 -15.03 -10.30
C PRO A 309 23.16 -16.14 -10.92
N TYR A 310 21.85 -15.88 -11.11
CA TYR A 310 21.00 -16.76 -11.91
C TYR A 310 21.17 -16.39 -13.39
N ALA A 311 21.34 -17.40 -14.23
CA ALA A 311 21.55 -17.19 -15.66
C ALA A 311 20.42 -16.37 -16.30
N GLU A 312 19.18 -16.61 -15.85
CA GLU A 312 18.00 -15.89 -16.30
C GLU A 312 18.03 -14.41 -15.92
N THR A 313 18.26 -14.07 -14.64
CA THR A 313 18.28 -12.69 -14.17
C THR A 313 19.45 -11.89 -14.75
N ARG A 314 20.63 -12.52 -14.91
CA ARG A 314 21.78 -11.90 -15.60
C ARG A 314 21.50 -11.61 -17.07
N ALA A 315 20.65 -12.40 -17.72
CA ALA A 315 20.23 -12.16 -19.09
C ALA A 315 19.06 -11.17 -19.19
N TYR A 316 18.21 -11.10 -18.17
CA TYR A 316 17.01 -10.26 -18.17
C TYR A 316 17.34 -8.76 -18.19
N VAL A 317 18.16 -8.30 -17.24
CA VAL A 317 18.53 -6.87 -17.11
C VAL A 317 19.08 -6.29 -18.43
N PRO A 318 20.10 -6.88 -19.09
CA PRO A 318 20.61 -6.34 -20.35
C PRO A 318 19.61 -6.43 -21.50
N LYS A 319 18.69 -7.42 -21.52
CA LYS A 319 17.62 -7.49 -22.52
C LYS A 319 16.67 -6.29 -22.39
N VAL A 320 16.24 -5.96 -21.17
CA VAL A 320 15.36 -4.81 -20.94
C VAL A 320 16.08 -3.51 -21.24
N GLN A 321 17.34 -3.35 -20.82
CA GLN A 321 18.12 -2.16 -21.14
C GLN A 321 18.29 -1.97 -22.65
N LYS A 322 18.57 -3.05 -23.40
CA LYS A 322 18.64 -3.00 -24.87
C LYS A 322 17.31 -2.57 -25.50
N ALA A 323 16.19 -3.13 -25.03
CA ALA A 323 14.86 -2.73 -25.47
C ALA A 323 14.56 -1.27 -25.12
N TRP A 324 15.01 -0.80 -23.95
CA TRP A 324 14.81 0.56 -23.48
C TRP A 324 15.60 1.59 -24.30
N THR A 325 16.87 1.31 -24.59
CA THR A 325 17.69 2.14 -25.49
C THR A 325 17.11 2.21 -26.91
N ALA A 326 16.54 1.11 -27.42
CA ALA A 326 15.85 1.12 -28.71
C ALA A 326 14.59 2.01 -28.72
N LEU A 327 14.01 2.27 -27.55
CA LEU A 327 12.91 3.22 -27.35
C LEU A 327 13.40 4.62 -26.92
N GLY A 328 14.72 4.86 -26.97
CA GLY A 328 15.36 6.15 -26.73
C GLY A 328 15.54 6.55 -25.27
N GLY A 329 15.58 5.57 -24.36
CA GLY A 329 15.96 5.75 -22.95
C GLY A 329 17.42 5.42 -22.63
#